data_AF-A0A4P5ZXY6-F1
#
_entry.id   AF-A0A4P5ZXY6-F1
#
_cell.length_a   1.000
_cell.length_b   1.000
_cell.length_c   1.000
_cell.angle_alpha   90.00
_cell.angle_beta   90.00
_cell.angle_gamma   90.00
#
_symmetry.space_group_name_H-M   'P 1'
#
loop_
_entity.id
_entity.type
_entity.pdbx_description
1 polymer ?
#
loop_
_entity_poly.entity_id
_entity_poly.type
_entity_poly.pdbx_seq_one_letter_code
_entity_poly.pdbx_strand_id
1 'polypeptide(L)'
;MNTQYQSQLLSKPEHIRVYAEHYLNSPEDKISAETKREFQTFVSKRYHKIKRFGIQEVRVSGQPYANAEELFINFEQNHRIRVSTEFNQPVVLDEEGNLKFRFIHDFDHCFLRSAFDWMGENQTCYHLCSLTSNPLFRRIIRSEIVYQAAAYFYLGDFPDTQKLVLSDPRF
;
A
#
# COMPACT_ATOMS: atom_id res chain seq x y z
N MET A 1 -18.99 4.40 27.71
CA MET A 1 -18.00 3.95 26.71
C MET A 1 -18.16 2.45 26.55
N ASN A 2 -18.35 1.98 25.32
CA ASN A 2 -18.89 0.65 25.02
C ASN A 2 -17.80 -0.43 25.19
N THR A 3 -17.93 -1.30 26.20
CA THR A 3 -16.98 -2.36 26.57
C THR A 3 -16.73 -3.38 25.46
N GLN A 4 -17.65 -3.50 24.49
CA GLN A 4 -17.49 -4.34 23.30
C GLN A 4 -16.39 -3.84 22.35
N TYR A 5 -16.19 -2.52 22.24
CA TYR A 5 -15.18 -1.91 21.36
C TYR A 5 -13.76 -2.15 21.88
N GLN A 6 -13.57 -2.13 23.21
CA GLN A 6 -12.29 -2.48 23.85
C GLN A 6 -11.94 -3.96 23.69
N SER A 7 -12.93 -4.86 23.68
CA SER A 7 -12.69 -6.31 23.54
C SER A 7 -12.22 -6.71 22.13
N GLN A 8 -12.60 -5.98 21.08
CA GLN A 8 -12.18 -6.23 19.69
C GLN A 8 -10.77 -5.69 19.38
N LEU A 9 -10.30 -4.70 20.14
CA LEU A 9 -8.92 -4.19 20.02
C LEU A 9 -7.89 -5.16 20.62
N LEU A 10 -8.31 -5.98 21.60
CA LEU A 10 -7.46 -6.95 22.31
C LEU A 10 -7.24 -8.28 21.56
N SER A 11 -7.93 -8.53 20.44
CA SER A 11 -7.76 -9.75 19.63
C SER A 11 -6.89 -9.55 18.37
N LYS A 12 -6.34 -8.34 18.15
CA LYS A 12 -5.50 -8.05 16.99
C LYS A 12 -4.05 -8.43 17.31
N PRO A 13 -3.29 -9.05 16.38
CA PRO A 13 -1.91 -9.44 16.64
C PRO A 13 -1.09 -8.23 17.11
N GLU A 14 -0.40 -8.39 18.24
CA GLU A 14 0.32 -7.31 18.93
C GLU A 14 1.27 -6.54 17.98
N HIS A 15 1.85 -7.22 17.00
CA HIS A 15 2.71 -6.62 16.00
C HIS A 15 1.99 -5.63 15.07
N ILE A 16 0.73 -5.88 14.66
CA ILE A 16 -0.04 -4.95 13.81
C ILE A 16 -0.33 -3.67 14.59
N ARG A 17 -0.69 -3.80 15.88
CA ARG A 17 -0.97 -2.66 16.76
C ARG A 17 0.22 -1.72 16.86
N VAL A 18 1.44 -2.25 17.04
CA VAL A 18 2.66 -1.43 17.13
C VAL A 18 2.87 -0.59 15.87
N TYR A 19 2.75 -1.18 14.68
CA TYR A 19 2.89 -0.44 13.42
C TYR A 19 1.78 0.58 13.22
N ALA A 20 0.54 0.22 13.57
CA ALA A 20 -0.62 1.11 13.45
C ALA A 20 -0.51 2.31 14.38
N GLU A 21 -0.26 2.09 15.67
CA GLU A 21 -0.08 3.17 16.65
C GLU A 21 1.10 4.07 16.29
N HIS A 22 2.21 3.49 15.83
CA HIS A 22 3.36 4.26 15.35
C HIS A 22 2.98 5.16 14.18
N TYR A 23 2.30 4.61 13.17
CA TYR A 23 1.85 5.38 12.03
C TYR A 23 0.91 6.50 12.48
N LEU A 24 -0.15 6.18 13.22
CA LEU A 24 -1.19 7.12 13.64
C LEU A 24 -0.63 8.25 14.51
N ASN A 25 0.32 7.95 15.41
CA ASN A 25 0.86 8.94 16.35
C ASN A 25 2.09 9.70 15.84
N SER A 26 2.79 9.20 14.80
CA SER A 26 3.96 9.90 14.24
C SER A 26 3.56 11.17 13.50
N PRO A 27 4.35 12.26 13.56
CA PRO A 27 4.17 13.39 12.66
C PRO A 27 4.43 12.97 11.20
N GLU A 28 3.86 13.72 10.26
CA GLU A 28 4.15 13.52 8.84
C GLU A 28 5.61 13.94 8.54
N ASP A 29 6.36 13.03 7.96
CA ASP A 29 7.71 13.29 7.45
C ASP A 29 7.67 14.03 6.11
N LYS A 30 8.61 14.96 5.94
CA LYS A 30 8.79 15.71 4.68
C LYS A 30 10.03 15.21 3.96
N ILE A 31 9.91 15.07 2.65
CA ILE A 31 11.02 14.77 1.73
C ILE A 31 11.18 15.87 0.69
N SER A 32 12.38 15.98 0.13
CA SER A 32 12.67 17.01 -0.87
C SER A 32 11.87 16.79 -2.16
N ALA A 33 11.65 17.86 -2.92
CA ALA A 33 11.02 17.77 -4.24
C ALA A 33 11.83 16.90 -5.21
N GLU A 34 13.16 16.86 -5.06
CA GLU A 34 14.03 15.97 -5.81
C GLU A 34 13.72 14.51 -5.50
N THR A 35 13.68 14.12 -4.23
CA THR A 35 13.32 12.75 -3.82
C THR A 35 11.93 12.36 -4.32
N LYS A 36 10.94 13.27 -4.26
CA LYS A 36 9.60 13.01 -4.83
C LYS A 36 9.68 12.68 -6.33
N ARG A 37 10.42 13.49 -7.11
CA ARG A 37 10.61 13.24 -8.55
C ARG A 37 11.34 11.94 -8.86
N GLU A 38 12.37 11.61 -8.08
CA GLU A 38 13.11 10.35 -8.27
C GLU A 38 12.24 9.13 -7.94
N PHE A 39 11.44 9.21 -6.87
CA PHE A 39 10.51 8.14 -6.50
C PHE A 39 9.38 8.00 -7.54
N GLN A 40 8.81 9.11 -8.01
CA GLN A 40 7.86 9.14 -9.13
C GLN A 40 8.44 8.45 -10.39
N THR A 41 9.73 8.69 -10.68
CA THR A 41 10.44 8.06 -11.79
C THR A 41 10.60 6.55 -11.58
N PHE A 42 10.92 6.12 -10.36
CA PHE A 42 10.99 4.70 -9.99
C PHE A 42 9.65 4.00 -10.20
N VAL A 43 8.55 4.56 -9.68
CA VAL A 43 7.19 4.05 -9.85
C VAL A 43 6.82 4.00 -11.33
N SER A 44 7.04 5.10 -12.07
CA SER A 44 6.74 5.15 -13.50
C SER A 44 7.52 4.10 -14.30
N LYS A 45 8.82 3.90 -14.04
CA LYS A 45 9.61 2.87 -14.73
C LYS A 45 9.08 1.46 -14.46
N ARG A 46 8.69 1.15 -13.22
CA ARG A 46 8.10 -0.15 -12.86
C ARG A 46 6.75 -0.35 -13.54
N TYR A 47 5.88 0.66 -13.50
CA TYR A 47 4.58 0.64 -14.15
C TYR A 47 4.70 0.32 -15.65
N HIS A 48 5.55 1.05 -16.38
CA HIS A 48 5.75 0.80 -17.82
C HIS A 48 6.32 -0.60 -18.11
N LYS A 49 7.17 -1.15 -17.24
CA LYS A 49 7.65 -2.53 -17.38
C LYS A 49 6.52 -3.54 -17.26
N ILE A 50 5.60 -3.36 -16.30
CA ILE A 50 4.44 -4.24 -16.13
C ILE A 50 3.49 -4.11 -17.33
N LYS A 51 3.21 -2.88 -17.78
CA LYS A 51 2.31 -2.64 -18.92
C LYS A 51 2.77 -3.29 -20.23
N ARG A 52 4.08 -3.55 -20.40
CA ARG A 52 4.60 -4.29 -21.57
C ARG A 52 4.11 -5.74 -21.67
N PHE A 53 3.63 -6.33 -20.58
CA PHE A 53 2.99 -7.65 -20.58
C PHE A 53 1.53 -7.62 -21.04
N GLY A 54 1.02 -6.47 -21.51
CA GLY A 54 -0.36 -6.35 -22.02
C GLY A 54 -1.43 -6.22 -20.93
N ILE A 55 -1.04 -6.06 -19.66
CA ILE A 55 -1.97 -5.95 -18.54
C ILE A 55 -2.73 -4.62 -18.62
N GLN A 56 -4.05 -4.69 -18.59
CA GLN A 56 -4.94 -3.54 -18.64
C GLN A 56 -5.17 -2.97 -17.24
N GLU A 57 -5.12 -1.64 -17.12
CA GLU A 57 -5.52 -0.92 -15.91
C GLU A 57 -6.94 -0.40 -16.14
N VAL A 58 -7.83 -0.63 -15.19
CA VAL A 58 -9.22 -0.12 -15.22
C VAL A 58 -9.44 0.70 -13.96
N ARG A 59 -9.80 1.97 -14.09
CA ARG A 59 -10.10 2.81 -12.92
C ARG A 59 -11.56 2.65 -12.53
N VAL A 60 -11.81 2.46 -11.25
CA VAL A 60 -13.16 2.25 -10.71
C VAL A 60 -13.38 3.10 -9.45
N SER A 61 -14.63 3.45 -9.17
CA SER A 61 -15.05 3.98 -7.88
C SER A 61 -15.21 2.85 -6.87
N GLY A 62 -15.06 3.14 -5.57
CA GLY A 62 -15.19 2.15 -4.49
C GLY A 62 -14.05 1.15 -4.40
N GLN A 63 -14.23 0.18 -3.50
CA GLN A 63 -13.30 -0.94 -3.32
C GLN A 63 -13.41 -1.91 -4.51
N PRO A 64 -12.32 -2.17 -5.27
CA PRO A 64 -12.38 -2.90 -6.55
C PRO A 64 -12.59 -4.41 -6.39
N TYR A 65 -12.19 -4.95 -5.23
CA TYR A 65 -12.22 -6.38 -4.91
C TYR A 65 -12.58 -6.62 -3.46
N ALA A 66 -13.42 -7.62 -3.19
CA ALA A 66 -13.76 -8.05 -1.84
C ALA A 66 -12.60 -8.77 -1.15
N ASN A 67 -11.75 -9.46 -1.92
CA ASN A 67 -10.59 -10.20 -1.44
C ASN A 67 -9.56 -10.41 -2.57
N ALA A 68 -8.40 -10.98 -2.23
CA ALA A 68 -7.33 -11.23 -3.21
C ALA A 68 -7.69 -12.31 -4.25
N GLU A 69 -8.57 -13.27 -3.91
CA GLU A 69 -9.01 -14.29 -4.87
C GLU A 69 -9.77 -13.65 -6.04
N GLU A 70 -10.63 -12.67 -5.78
CA GLU A 70 -11.31 -11.90 -6.83
C GLU A 70 -10.32 -11.14 -7.73
N LEU A 71 -9.29 -10.52 -7.13
CA LEU A 71 -8.20 -9.88 -7.88
C LEU A 71 -7.50 -10.90 -8.79
N PHE A 72 -7.16 -12.08 -8.26
CA PHE A 72 -6.43 -13.12 -9.01
C PHE A 72 -7.25 -13.65 -10.17
N ILE A 73 -8.53 -13.98 -9.94
CA ILE A 73 -9.45 -14.43 -10.99
C ILE A 73 -9.58 -13.37 -12.08
N ASN A 74 -9.77 -12.10 -11.70
CA ASN A 74 -9.88 -11.01 -12.67
C ASN A 74 -8.58 -10.82 -13.47
N PHE A 75 -7.42 -10.96 -12.83
CA PHE A 75 -6.13 -10.88 -13.49
C PHE A 75 -5.91 -12.04 -14.48
N GLU A 76 -6.19 -13.27 -14.09
CA GLU A 76 -6.00 -14.46 -14.93
C GLU A 76 -6.96 -14.51 -16.13
N GLN A 77 -8.24 -14.21 -15.90
CA GLN A 77 -9.26 -14.34 -16.93
C GLN A 77 -9.28 -13.17 -17.89
N ASN A 78 -9.01 -11.96 -17.39
CA ASN A 78 -9.21 -10.73 -18.17
C ASN A 78 -7.91 -9.98 -18.46
N HIS A 79 -6.77 -10.40 -17.90
CA HIS A 79 -5.51 -9.64 -17.93
C HIS A 79 -5.69 -8.18 -17.49
N ARG A 80 -6.52 -7.97 -16.45
CA ARG A 80 -6.92 -6.64 -15.95
C ARG A 80 -6.62 -6.49 -14.46
N ILE A 81 -6.29 -5.26 -14.06
CA ILE A 81 -6.28 -4.82 -12.67
C ILE A 81 -7.19 -3.59 -12.58
N ARG A 82 -8.19 -3.67 -11.69
CA ARG A 82 -9.07 -2.56 -11.31
C ARG A 82 -8.41 -1.80 -10.17
N VAL A 83 -8.25 -0.50 -10.33
CA VAL A 83 -7.65 0.39 -9.32
C VAL A 83 -8.71 1.37 -8.84
N SER A 84 -8.90 1.44 -7.53
CA SER A 84 -9.79 2.44 -6.94
C SER A 84 -9.25 3.85 -7.14
N THR A 85 -10.11 4.78 -7.54
CA THR A 85 -9.80 6.22 -7.54
C THR A 85 -10.05 6.88 -6.18
N GLU A 86 -10.63 6.16 -5.22
CA GLU A 86 -10.87 6.66 -3.86
C GLU A 86 -9.60 6.62 -2.99
N PHE A 87 -9.59 7.46 -1.94
CA PHE A 87 -8.44 7.64 -1.05
C PHE A 87 -7.13 7.97 -1.80
N ASN A 88 -7.24 8.64 -2.95
CA ASN A 88 -6.10 9.06 -3.77
C ASN A 88 -5.60 10.45 -3.37
N GLN A 89 -5.17 10.60 -2.11
CA GLN A 89 -4.70 11.87 -1.54
C GLN A 89 -3.19 11.77 -1.34
N PRO A 90 -2.39 12.03 -2.39
CA PRO A 90 -1.03 11.57 -2.42
C PRO A 90 -0.12 12.44 -1.55
N VAL A 91 0.73 11.78 -0.75
CA VAL A 91 1.70 12.45 0.13
C VAL A 91 3.06 12.61 -0.56
N VAL A 92 3.50 11.53 -1.21
CA VAL A 92 4.82 11.41 -1.86
C VAL A 92 4.73 11.60 -3.36
N LEU A 93 3.81 10.88 -4.01
CA LEU A 93 3.61 10.85 -5.45
C LEU A 93 2.69 12.01 -5.88
N ASP A 94 2.52 12.22 -7.19
CA ASP A 94 1.36 12.96 -7.69
C ASP A 94 0.14 12.01 -7.78
N GLU A 95 -1.05 12.54 -8.07
CA GLU A 95 -2.29 11.75 -8.10
C GLU A 95 -2.21 10.57 -9.06
N GLU A 96 -1.63 10.79 -10.24
CA GLU A 96 -1.45 9.77 -11.27
C GLU A 96 -0.38 8.74 -10.87
N GLY A 97 0.69 9.20 -10.23
CA GLY A 97 1.75 8.37 -9.66
C GLY A 97 1.23 7.43 -8.59
N ASN A 98 0.34 7.93 -7.74
CA ASN A 98 -0.28 7.13 -6.68
C ASN A 98 -1.21 6.04 -7.26
N LEU A 99 -1.99 6.35 -8.31
CA LEU A 99 -2.76 5.34 -9.04
C LEU A 99 -1.87 4.29 -9.70
N LYS A 100 -0.74 4.70 -10.29
CA LYS A 100 0.27 3.77 -10.83
C LYS A 100 0.87 2.90 -9.74
N PHE A 101 1.13 3.45 -8.56
CA PHE A 101 1.66 2.71 -7.42
C PHE A 101 0.66 1.66 -6.92
N ARG A 102 -0.63 2.02 -6.82
CA ARG A 102 -1.72 1.09 -6.50
C ARG A 102 -1.83 -0.04 -7.54
N PHE A 103 -1.76 0.29 -8.84
CA PHE A 103 -1.69 -0.72 -9.89
C PHE A 103 -0.50 -1.68 -9.72
N ILE A 104 0.68 -1.16 -9.38
CA ILE A 104 1.88 -1.97 -9.14
C ILE A 104 1.68 -2.88 -7.91
N HIS A 105 1.13 -2.33 -6.83
CA HIS A 105 0.86 -3.06 -5.58
C HIS A 105 -0.11 -4.22 -5.82
N ASP A 106 -1.26 -3.98 -6.45
CA ASP A 106 -2.21 -5.04 -6.82
C ASP A 106 -1.59 -6.06 -7.80
N PHE A 107 -0.77 -5.59 -8.75
CA PHE A 107 -0.04 -6.51 -9.65
C PHE A 107 0.92 -7.42 -8.88
N ASP A 108 1.65 -6.86 -7.92
CA ASP A 108 2.61 -7.63 -7.13
C ASP A 108 1.87 -8.66 -6.23
N HIS A 109 0.65 -8.38 -5.77
CA HIS A 109 -0.22 -9.39 -5.15
C HIS A 109 -0.51 -10.56 -6.08
N CYS A 110 -0.91 -10.29 -7.33
CA CYS A 110 -1.12 -11.35 -8.34
C CYS A 110 0.16 -12.15 -8.63
N PHE A 111 1.28 -11.44 -8.79
CA PHE A 111 2.56 -12.04 -9.12
C PHE A 111 3.07 -12.98 -8.03
N LEU A 112 2.88 -12.61 -6.76
CA LEU A 112 3.34 -13.37 -5.59
C LEU A 112 2.31 -14.37 -5.07
N ARG A 113 1.05 -14.30 -5.54
CA ARG A 113 -0.09 -15.02 -4.96
C ARG A 113 -0.28 -14.71 -3.46
N SER A 114 -0.11 -13.44 -3.10
CA SER A 114 -0.23 -12.98 -1.72
C SER A 114 -1.60 -12.38 -1.43
N ALA A 115 -2.23 -12.76 -0.32
CA ALA A 115 -3.55 -12.26 0.07
C ALA A 115 -3.52 -10.78 0.53
N PHE A 116 -4.68 -10.14 0.68
CA PHE A 116 -4.83 -8.82 1.32
C PHE A 116 -4.86 -8.93 2.85
N ASP A 117 -4.03 -9.82 3.40
CA ASP A 117 -3.83 -9.94 4.84
C ASP A 117 -2.48 -9.35 5.23
N TRP A 118 -2.22 -9.26 6.54
CA TRP A 118 -0.96 -8.70 7.04
C TRP A 118 0.29 -9.36 6.43
N MET A 119 0.27 -10.68 6.25
CA MET A 119 1.41 -11.41 5.70
C MET A 119 1.61 -11.04 4.22
N GLY A 120 0.52 -10.99 3.46
CA GLY A 120 0.58 -10.66 2.04
C GLY A 120 0.99 -9.21 1.78
N GLU A 121 0.53 -8.25 2.57
CA GLU A 121 1.00 -6.85 2.49
C GLU A 121 2.51 -6.74 2.76
N ASN A 122 3.02 -7.50 3.72
CA ASN A 122 4.46 -7.55 4.00
C ASN A 122 5.25 -8.21 2.87
N GLN A 123 4.72 -9.27 2.25
CA GLN A 123 5.34 -9.94 1.10
C GLN A 123 5.42 -9.00 -0.10
N THR A 124 4.33 -8.31 -0.43
CA THR A 124 4.26 -7.32 -1.50
C THR A 124 5.23 -6.16 -1.24
N CYS A 125 5.26 -5.63 -0.01
CA CYS A 125 6.22 -4.60 0.38
C CYS A 125 7.68 -5.06 0.25
N TYR A 126 8.00 -6.27 0.74
CA TYR A 126 9.35 -6.83 0.65
C TYR A 126 9.79 -6.99 -0.81
N HIS A 127 8.91 -7.51 -1.66
CA HIS A 127 9.16 -7.63 -3.09
C HIS A 127 9.48 -6.27 -3.71
N LEU A 128 8.62 -5.26 -3.52
CA LEU A 128 8.83 -3.94 -4.11
C LEU A 128 10.09 -3.24 -3.57
N CYS A 129 10.42 -3.44 -2.29
CA CYS A 129 11.68 -2.98 -1.70
C CYS A 129 12.91 -3.67 -2.31
N SER A 130 12.81 -4.93 -2.73
CA SER A 130 13.92 -5.64 -3.39
C SER A 130 14.28 -5.04 -4.76
N LEU A 131 13.34 -4.32 -5.39
CA LEU A 131 13.53 -3.70 -6.71
C LEU A 131 14.30 -2.38 -6.67
N THR A 132 14.74 -1.92 -5.49
CA THR A 132 15.52 -0.70 -5.32
C THR A 132 16.66 -0.89 -4.31
N SER A 133 17.81 -0.29 -4.60
CA SER A 133 18.93 -0.16 -3.66
C SER A 133 18.83 1.11 -2.81
N ASN A 134 17.91 2.04 -3.12
CA ASN A 134 17.76 3.29 -2.38
C ASN A 134 17.08 3.04 -1.02
N PRO A 135 17.75 3.26 0.12
CA PRO A 135 17.20 2.99 1.45
C PRO A 135 16.01 3.90 1.79
N LEU A 136 15.98 5.13 1.29
CA LEU A 136 14.86 6.04 1.48
C LEU A 136 13.62 5.55 0.74
N PHE A 137 13.78 5.01 -0.47
CA PHE A 137 12.63 4.44 -1.21
C PHE A 137 12.05 3.24 -0.49
N ARG A 138 12.88 2.40 0.13
CA ARG A 138 12.38 1.27 0.94
C ARG A 138 11.55 1.75 2.14
N ARG A 139 11.94 2.87 2.77
CA ARG A 139 11.17 3.48 3.87
C ARG A 139 9.84 4.07 3.36
N ILE A 140 9.86 4.76 2.22
CA ILE A 140 8.64 5.26 1.56
C ILE A 140 7.69 4.09 1.24
N ILE A 141 8.17 3.04 0.59
CA ILE A 141 7.37 1.85 0.24
C ILE A 141 6.75 1.20 1.49
N ARG A 142 7.50 1.08 2.59
CA ARG A 142 6.98 0.57 3.87
C ARG A 142 5.87 1.45 4.43
N SER A 143 6.03 2.77 4.37
CA SER A 143 5.00 3.71 4.80
C SER A 143 3.72 3.59 3.98
N GLU A 144 3.85 3.50 2.65
CA GLU A 144 2.71 3.44 1.73
C GLU A 144 1.96 2.09 1.78
N ILE A 145 2.65 0.99 2.08
CA ILE A 145 2.04 -0.36 2.10
C ILE A 145 1.79 -0.80 3.55
N VAL A 146 2.84 -1.06 4.31
CA VAL A 146 2.74 -1.75 5.61
C VAL A 146 2.10 -0.87 6.67
N TYR A 147 2.47 0.40 6.76
CA TYR A 147 1.97 1.26 7.83
C TYR A 147 0.51 1.68 7.60
N GLN A 148 0.14 1.99 6.36
CA GLN A 148 -1.26 2.23 5.99
C GLN A 148 -2.11 0.97 6.18
N ALA A 149 -1.64 -0.21 5.76
CA ALA A 149 -2.33 -1.48 6.02
C ALA A 149 -2.46 -1.77 7.52
N ALA A 150 -1.43 -1.49 8.32
CA ALA A 150 -1.49 -1.64 9.78
C ALA A 150 -2.60 -0.75 10.37
N ALA A 151 -2.65 0.52 9.97
CA ALA A 151 -3.69 1.46 10.38
C ALA A 151 -5.08 0.97 9.96
N TYR A 152 -5.24 0.51 8.73
CA TYR A 152 -6.48 -0.08 8.23
C TYR A 152 -6.95 -1.28 9.07
N PHE A 153 -6.07 -2.27 9.27
CA PHE A 153 -6.40 -3.44 10.08
C PHE A 153 -6.69 -3.07 11.54
N TYR A 154 -6.02 -2.05 12.09
CA TYR A 154 -6.22 -1.62 13.47
C TYR A 154 -7.52 -0.83 13.66
N LEU A 155 -7.87 0.06 12.76
CA LEU A 155 -9.10 0.88 12.81
C LEU A 155 -10.34 0.11 12.32
N GLY A 156 -10.14 -0.87 11.42
CA GLY A 156 -11.22 -1.53 10.69
C GLY A 156 -11.70 -0.75 9.46
N ASP A 157 -11.06 0.38 9.15
CA ASP A 157 -11.32 1.23 7.98
C ASP A 157 -10.06 2.04 7.62
N PHE A 158 -10.02 2.64 6.43
CA PHE A 158 -8.92 3.51 6.01
C PHE A 158 -8.84 4.75 6.90
N PRO A 159 -7.63 5.19 7.30
CA PRO A 159 -7.49 6.42 8.08
C PRO A 159 -7.94 7.64 7.28
N ASP A 160 -8.55 8.62 7.97
CA ASP A 160 -9.03 9.88 7.39
C ASP A 160 -7.94 10.69 6.68
N THR A 161 -6.68 10.45 7.03
CA THR A 161 -5.53 11.15 6.43
C THR A 161 -4.39 10.17 6.19
N GLN A 162 -3.91 10.14 4.94
CA GLN A 162 -2.67 9.47 4.58
C GLN A 162 -1.50 10.41 4.86
N LYS A 163 -0.41 9.85 5.39
CA LYS A 163 0.85 10.55 5.66
C LYS A 163 2.06 9.64 5.42
N LEU A 164 3.21 10.27 5.29
CA LEU A 164 4.51 9.60 5.19
C LEU A 164 5.12 9.48 6.59
N VAL A 165 5.53 8.27 6.96
CA VAL A 165 6.29 8.01 8.19
C VAL A 165 7.51 7.17 7.82
N LEU A 166 8.71 7.72 7.99
CA LEU A 166 9.98 7.13 7.57
C LEU A 166 10.70 6.39 8.70
N SER A 167 10.36 6.69 9.95
CA SER A 167 10.87 5.98 11.12
C SER A 167 10.32 4.56 11.21
N ASP A 168 11.09 3.66 11.81
CA ASP A 168 10.69 2.26 12.04
C ASP A 168 10.38 2.11 13.54
N PRO A 169 9.21 1.60 13.93
CA PRO A 169 8.84 1.51 15.35
C PRO A 169 9.72 0.57 16.17
N ARG A 170 10.63 -0.16 15.54
CA ARG A 170 11.57 -1.07 16.20
C ARG A 170 12.91 -0.42 16.54
N PHE A 171 13.15 0.84 16.16
CA PHE A 171 14.43 1.54 16.33
C PHE A 171 14.25 2.97 16.85
#